data_AF-A0A949SML6-F1
#
_entry.id   AF-A0A949SML6-F1
#
_cell.length_a   1.000
_cell.length_b   1.000
_cell.length_c   1.000
_cell.angle_alpha   90.00
_cell.angle_beta   90.00
_cell.angle_gamma   90.00
#
_symmetry.space_group_name_H-M   'P 1'
#
loop_
_entity.id
_entity.type
_entity.pdbx_description
1 polymer ?
#
loop_
_entity_poly.entity_id
_entity_poly.type
_entity_poly.pdbx_seq_one_letter_code
_entity_poly.pdbx_strand_id
1 'polypeptide(L)'
;MTGETLGAQKNMNATQRLLHLVPRPVLRISEVERLIRVHRIVVPPLSRRTLYEMCETGIFEFAPREKLHSYLIYEDSFLAWVEGLSKKA
;
A
#
# COMPACT_ATOMS: atom_id res chain seq x y z
N MET A 1 9.20 -9.61 55.52
CA MET A 1 8.15 -8.93 54.74
C MET A 1 8.73 -7.67 54.16
N THR A 2 8.96 -7.65 52.85
CA THR A 2 9.11 -6.49 51.91
C THR A 2 9.56 -7.13 50.59
N GLY A 3 8.67 -7.34 49.62
CA GLY A 3 8.21 -6.34 48.65
C GLY A 3 9.05 -6.51 47.37
N GLU A 4 8.69 -7.46 46.50
CA GLU A 4 7.93 -7.23 45.25
C GLU A 4 8.72 -6.49 44.13
N THR A 5 9.11 -7.30 43.14
CA THR A 5 9.07 -7.06 41.68
C THR A 5 9.23 -5.65 41.14
N LEU A 6 10.28 -5.42 40.35
CA LEU A 6 10.30 -4.45 39.24
C LEU A 6 11.39 -4.82 38.24
N GLY A 7 11.00 -5.44 37.12
CA GLY A 7 11.97 -5.87 36.10
C GLY A 7 11.33 -6.40 34.83
N ALA A 8 10.23 -5.79 34.35
CA ALA A 8 9.61 -6.21 33.09
C ALA A 8 8.93 -5.04 32.39
N GLN A 9 9.69 -4.02 31.97
CA GLN A 9 9.11 -2.93 31.17
C GLN A 9 10.11 -2.32 30.17
N LYS A 10 10.81 -3.18 29.40
CA LYS A 10 11.74 -2.69 28.35
C LYS A 10 11.65 -3.42 27.00
N ASN A 11 10.49 -3.99 26.65
CA ASN A 11 10.37 -4.76 25.40
C ASN A 11 9.34 -4.24 24.37
N MET A 12 8.52 -3.24 24.67
CA MET A 12 7.48 -2.80 23.71
C MET A 12 7.96 -1.88 22.58
N ASN A 13 9.09 -1.17 22.74
CA ASN A 13 9.57 -0.21 21.74
C ASN A 13 10.43 -0.81 20.61
N ALA A 14 10.96 -2.03 20.79
CA ALA A 14 11.79 -2.68 19.78
C ALA A 14 10.95 -3.33 18.68
N THR A 15 9.86 -3.99 19.05
CA THR A 15 8.95 -4.70 18.13
C THR A 15 8.25 -3.75 17.16
N GLN A 16 7.84 -2.56 17.62
CA GLN A 16 7.24 -1.55 16.74
C GLN A 16 8.20 -1.08 15.64
N ARG A 17 9.51 -0.97 15.93
CA ARG A 17 10.53 -0.57 14.95
C ARG A 17 10.85 -1.67 13.93
N LEU A 18 10.77 -2.94 14.32
CA LEU A 18 11.02 -4.08 13.42
C LEU A 18 9.94 -4.25 12.34
N LEU A 19 8.69 -3.86 12.62
CA LEU A 19 7.61 -3.90 11.63
C LEU A 19 7.82 -2.94 10.45
N HIS A 20 8.63 -1.89 10.62
CA HIS A 20 8.99 -0.94 9.55
C HIS A 20 10.07 -1.47 8.59
N LEU A 21 10.63 -2.66 8.83
CA LEU A 21 11.68 -3.25 7.98
C LEU A 21 11.12 -4.23 6.93
N VAL A 22 9.83 -4.55 6.97
CA VAL A 22 9.20 -5.37 5.92
C VAL A 22 9.02 -4.47 4.70
N PRO A 23 9.65 -4.78 3.56
CA PRO A 23 9.46 -3.99 2.34
C PRO A 23 7.98 -4.02 1.94
N ARG A 24 7.38 -2.84 1.75
CA ARG A 24 5.99 -2.73 1.26
C ARG A 24 5.91 -3.37 -0.13
N PRO A 25 5.02 -4.37 -0.34
CA PRO A 25 4.81 -4.95 -1.66
C PRO A 25 4.41 -3.88 -2.68
N VAL A 26 4.90 -4.02 -3.91
CA VAL A 26 4.64 -3.08 -5.01
C VAL A 26 4.09 -3.80 -6.23
N LEU A 27 3.21 -3.10 -6.95
CA LEU A 27 2.55 -3.54 -8.16
C LEU A 27 2.98 -2.65 -9.33
N ARG A 28 3.27 -3.28 -10.48
CA ARG A 28 3.46 -2.54 -11.73
C ARG A 28 2.10 -2.00 -12.22
N ILE A 29 2.11 -0.90 -12.96
CA ILE A 29 0.90 -0.38 -13.63
C ILE A 29 0.19 -1.46 -14.46
N SER A 30 0.93 -2.30 -15.18
CA SER A 30 0.35 -3.38 -15.98
C SER A 30 -0.39 -4.41 -15.13
N GLU A 31 0.06 -4.64 -13.90
CA GLU A 31 -0.58 -5.56 -12.97
C GLU A 31 -1.84 -4.94 -12.37
N VAL A 32 -1.79 -3.66 -11.99
CA VAL A 32 -2.98 -2.92 -11.54
C VAL A 32 -4.06 -2.90 -12.63
N GLU A 33 -3.68 -2.62 -13.88
CA GLU A 33 -4.58 -2.68 -15.02
C GLU A 33 -5.21 -4.08 -15.19
N ARG A 34 -4.38 -5.13 -15.09
CA ARG A 34 -4.83 -6.52 -15.19
C ARG A 34 -5.83 -6.86 -14.09
N LEU A 35 -5.54 -6.49 -12.84
CA LEU A 35 -6.41 -6.75 -11.68
C LEU A 35 -7.76 -6.05 -11.82
N ILE A 36 -7.78 -4.77 -12.20
CA ILE A 36 -9.02 -4.02 -12.47
C ILE A 36 -9.87 -4.74 -13.53
N ARG A 37 -9.23 -5.21 -14.60
CA ARG A 37 -9.92 -5.85 -15.72
C ARG A 37 -10.44 -7.25 -15.38
N VAL A 38 -9.64 -8.08 -14.71
CA VAL A 38 -10.00 -9.46 -14.33
C VAL A 38 -11.09 -9.48 -13.26
N HIS A 39 -10.97 -8.63 -12.24
CA HIS A 39 -11.93 -8.58 -11.13
C HIS A 39 -13.08 -7.59 -11.36
N ARG A 40 -13.11 -6.90 -12.51
CA ARG A 40 -14.12 -5.90 -12.86
C ARG A 40 -14.34 -4.85 -11.76
N ILE A 41 -13.24 -4.40 -11.15
CA ILE A 41 -13.26 -3.46 -10.01
C ILE A 41 -13.97 -2.15 -10.38
N VAL A 42 -13.70 -1.64 -11.59
CA VAL A 42 -14.38 -0.49 -12.19
C VAL A 42 -14.70 -0.85 -13.64
N VAL A 43 -15.91 -0.49 -14.11
CA VAL A 43 -16.37 -0.70 -15.49
C VAL A 43 -16.85 0.63 -16.08
N PRO A 44 -16.30 1.09 -17.22
CA PRO A 44 -15.22 0.47 -18.00
C PRO A 44 -13.87 0.45 -17.26
N PRO A 45 -12.98 -0.52 -17.56
CA PRO A 45 -11.67 -0.59 -16.91
C PRO A 45 -10.85 0.67 -17.21
N LEU A 46 -10.07 1.12 -16.22
CA LEU A 46 -9.25 2.32 -16.35
C LEU A 46 -8.14 2.13 -17.39
N SER A 47 -7.90 3.18 -18.19
CA SER A 47 -6.78 3.19 -19.14
C SER A 47 -5.44 3.33 -18.41
N ARG A 48 -4.34 2.88 -19.04
CA ARG A 48 -2.98 3.12 -18.50
C ARG A 48 -2.71 4.60 -18.23
N ARG A 49 -3.16 5.49 -19.12
CA ARG A 49 -3.00 6.94 -18.95
C ARG A 49 -3.66 7.40 -17.65
N THR A 50 -4.89 6.97 -17.40
CA THR A 50 -5.62 7.30 -16.18
C THR A 50 -4.90 6.77 -14.93
N LEU A 51 -4.35 5.56 -14.97
CA LEU A 51 -3.56 5.03 -13.84
C LEU A 51 -2.30 5.86 -13.56
N TYR A 52 -1.65 6.40 -14.60
CA TYR A 52 -0.52 7.33 -14.43
C TYR A 52 -0.98 8.65 -13.81
N GLU A 53 -2.07 9.23 -14.30
CA GLU A 53 -2.66 10.45 -13.74
C GLU A 53 -3.07 10.27 -12.27
N MET A 54 -3.56 9.08 -11.88
CA MET A 54 -3.87 8.75 -10.48
C MET A 54 -2.62 8.70 -9.59
N CYS A 55 -1.46 8.32 -10.13
CA CYS A 55 -0.20 8.43 -9.39
C CYS A 55 0.20 9.91 -9.26
N GLU A 56 0.14 10.68 -10.35
CA GLU A 56 0.54 12.09 -10.37
C GLU A 56 -0.31 12.98 -9.45
N THR A 57 -1.60 12.66 -9.33
CA THR A 57 -2.55 13.35 -8.45
C THR A 57 -2.50 12.87 -7.00
N GLY A 58 -1.69 11.85 -6.69
CA GLY A 58 -1.53 11.32 -5.33
C GLY A 58 -2.65 10.38 -4.86
N ILE A 59 -3.51 9.91 -5.77
CA ILE A 59 -4.52 8.89 -5.44
C ILE A 59 -3.84 7.55 -5.14
N PHE A 60 -2.86 7.17 -5.95
CA PHE A 60 -1.99 6.02 -5.67
C PHE A 60 -0.67 6.49 -5.10
N GLU A 61 -0.32 5.93 -3.95
CA GLU A 61 1.03 6.02 -3.40
C GLU A 61 1.92 5.00 -4.12
N PHE A 62 3.15 5.41 -4.43
CA PHE A 62 4.09 4.59 -5.20
C PHE A 62 5.50 4.66 -4.60
N ALA A 63 6.27 3.60 -4.83
CA ALA A 63 7.67 3.54 -4.45
C ALA A 63 8.50 4.58 -5.24
N PRO A 64 9.61 5.08 -4.65
CA PRO A 64 10.50 6.00 -5.34
C PRO A 64 10.84 5.52 -6.75
N ARG A 65 10.67 6.42 -7.73
CA ARG A 65 11.05 6.14 -9.12
C ARG A 65 12.57 6.05 -9.20
N GLU A 66 13.10 4.85 -9.08
CA GLU A 66 14.46 4.56 -9.56
C GLU A 66 14.48 4.63 -11.09
N LYS A 67 15.60 4.29 -11.75
CA LYS A 67 15.85 4.44 -13.21
C LYS A 67 14.78 3.86 -14.17
N LEU A 68 13.70 3.26 -13.67
CA LEU A 68 12.53 2.80 -14.40
C LEU A 68 11.57 3.96 -14.74
N HIS A 69 11.19 4.07 -16.01
CA HIS A 69 10.22 5.06 -16.50
C HIS A 69 8.74 4.76 -16.13
N SER A 70 8.48 3.84 -15.19
CA SER A 70 7.11 3.41 -14.83
C SER A 70 6.89 3.44 -13.32
N TYR A 71 5.64 3.68 -12.93
CA TYR A 71 5.23 3.70 -11.51
C TYR A 71 5.17 2.28 -10.94
N LEU A 72 5.62 2.15 -9.69
CA LEU A 72 5.48 0.97 -8.84
C LEU A 72 4.55 1.34 -7.68
N ILE A 73 3.26 1.04 -7.82
CA ILE A 73 2.23 1.41 -6.84
C ILE A 73 2.34 0.49 -5.63
N TYR A 74 2.26 1.02 -4.41
CA TYR A 74 2.21 0.16 -3.23
C TYR A 74 0.89 -0.62 -3.19
N GLU A 75 0.97 -1.91 -2.87
CA GLU A 75 -0.20 -2.79 -2.88
C GLU A 75 -1.29 -2.34 -1.90
N ASP A 76 -0.88 -1.91 -0.70
CA ASP A 76 -1.78 -1.37 0.33
C ASP A 76 -2.53 -0.12 -0.14
N SER A 77 -1.87 0.79 -0.87
CA SER A 77 -2.50 1.97 -1.46
C SER A 77 -3.54 1.60 -2.51
N PHE A 78 -3.25 0.61 -3.36
CA PHE A 78 -4.22 0.10 -4.32
C PHE A 78 -5.43 -0.54 -3.62
N LEU A 79 -5.20 -1.39 -2.62
CA LEU A 79 -6.28 -2.04 -1.86
C LEU A 79 -7.15 -1.02 -1.11
N ALA A 80 -6.55 0.00 -0.49
CA ALA A 80 -7.28 1.06 0.18
C ALA A 80 -8.18 1.84 -0.79
N TRP A 81 -7.69 2.10 -2.01
CA TRP A 81 -8.51 2.70 -3.06
C TRP A 81 -9.69 1.79 -3.45
N VAL A 82 -9.46 0.49 -3.66
CA VAL A 82 -10.53 -0.49 -3.96
C VAL A 82 -11.58 -0.53 -2.85
N GLU A 83 -11.16 -0.57 -1.59
CA GLU A 83 -12.07 -0.56 -0.44
C GLU A 83 -12.90 0.73 -0.40
N GLY A 84 -12.28 1.87 -0.73
CA GLY A 84 -12.95 3.16 -0.83
C GLY A 84 -14.07 3.20 -1.88
N LEU A 85 -13.96 2.44 -2.97
CA LEU A 85 -15.02 2.30 -3.97
C LEU A 85 -16.24 1.58 -3.39
N SER A 86 -16.04 0.53 -2.59
CA SER A 86 -17.13 -0.25 -2.00
C SER A 86 -17.91 0.53 -0.93
N LYS A 87 -17.27 1.45 -0.22
CA LYS A 87 -17.91 2.27 0.84
C LYS A 87 -18.77 3.41 0.29
N LYS A 88 -18.66 3.71 -1.00
CA LYS A 88 -19.35 4.82 -1.67
C LYS A 88 -20.54 4.37 -2.53
N ALA A 89 -20.83 3.07 -2.53
CA ALA A 89 -21.93 2.43 -3.25
C ALA A 89 -23.14 2.21 -2.34
#